data_AF-A0A831TMD8-F1
#
_entry.id   AF-A0A831TMD8-F1
#
_cell.length_a   1.000
_cell.length_b   1.000
_cell.length_c   1.000
_cell.angle_alpha   90.00
_cell.angle_beta   90.00
_cell.angle_gamma   90.00
#
_symmetry.space_group_name_H-M   'P 1'
#
loop_
_entity.id
_entity.type
_entity.pdbx_description
1 polymer ?
#
loop_
_entity_poly.entity_id
_entity_poly.type
_entity_poly.pdbx_seq_one_letter_code
_entity_poly.pdbx_strand_id
1 'polypeptide(L)'
;MKFEVVLKISGKPTLNISASGGLTALTLTGATGTLAPAFSTALRSYTFTGVTASTFTVTPTAASHTIKLYVDGVFVENVTSGSASSAISLTTGVSKLVTLVVNETGKTAITYNIIVD
;
A
#
# COMPACT_ATOMS: atom_id res chain seq x y z
N MET A 1 -39.16 26.63 -11.11
CA MET A 1 -38.03 27.36 -10.54
C MET A 1 -36.77 26.58 -10.91
N LYS A 2 -35.88 27.13 -11.75
CA LYS A 2 -34.62 26.46 -12.13
C LYS A 2 -33.52 27.00 -11.21
N PHE A 3 -32.76 26.10 -10.61
CA PHE A 3 -31.56 26.44 -9.83
C PHE A 3 -30.35 25.88 -10.58
N GLU A 4 -29.40 26.74 -10.89
CA GLU A 4 -28.11 26.39 -11.49
C GLU A 4 -27.00 26.65 -10.50
N VAL A 5 -26.06 25.72 -10.39
CA VAL A 5 -24.80 25.90 -9.66
C VAL A 5 -23.67 25.85 -10.68
N VAL A 6 -22.91 26.94 -10.76
CA VAL A 6 -21.71 27.03 -11.60
C VAL A 6 -20.48 26.96 -10.71
N LEU A 7 -19.74 25.85 -10.78
CA LEU A 7 -18.43 25.70 -10.15
C LEU A 7 -17.36 26.29 -11.07
N LYS A 8 -16.93 27.53 -10.78
CA LYS A 8 -15.73 28.11 -11.42
C LYS A 8 -14.48 27.57 -10.72
N ILE A 9 -13.78 26.64 -11.37
CA ILE A 9 -12.43 26.22 -10.97
C ILE A 9 -11.42 27.15 -11.63
N SER A 10 -10.80 28.04 -10.83
CA SER A 10 -9.89 29.10 -11.29
C SER A 10 -8.45 28.63 -11.56
N GLY A 11 -8.20 27.33 -11.64
CA GLY A 11 -6.88 26.75 -11.88
C GLY A 11 -6.84 25.95 -13.19
N LYS A 12 -5.68 25.89 -13.86
CA LYS A 12 -5.47 24.95 -14.96
C LYS A 12 -5.64 23.53 -14.40
N PRO A 13 -6.66 22.75 -14.84
CA PRO A 13 -6.74 21.35 -14.44
C PRO A 13 -5.48 20.64 -14.92
N THR A 14 -4.65 20.17 -14.00
CA THR A 14 -3.51 19.32 -14.30
C THR A 14 -3.95 17.88 -14.15
N LEU A 15 -3.98 17.14 -15.26
CA LEU A 15 -4.11 15.68 -15.22
C LEU A 15 -2.69 15.12 -15.01
N ASN A 16 -2.37 14.73 -13.78
CA ASN A 16 -1.06 14.21 -13.44
C ASN A 16 -0.90 12.77 -13.96
N ILE A 17 -0.55 12.64 -15.25
CA ILE A 17 -0.35 11.36 -15.95
C ILE A 17 1.01 10.70 -15.64
N SER A 18 1.87 11.34 -14.87
CA SER A 18 3.12 10.74 -14.40
C SER A 18 2.83 9.74 -13.27
N ALA A 19 3.31 8.51 -13.41
CA ALA A 19 3.23 7.52 -12.36
C ALA A 19 4.21 7.83 -11.23
N SER A 20 3.79 7.61 -9.98
CA SER A 20 4.68 7.66 -8.81
C SER A 20 5.89 6.72 -8.98
N GLY A 21 7.01 7.02 -8.33
CA GLY A 21 8.16 6.10 -8.27
C GLY A 21 7.89 4.80 -7.53
N GLY A 22 6.82 4.75 -6.73
CA GLY A 22 6.39 3.57 -5.98
C GLY A 22 7.31 3.22 -4.81
N LEU A 23 7.29 1.96 -4.41
CA LEU A 23 8.19 1.40 -3.39
C LEU A 23 9.57 1.13 -3.99
N THR A 24 10.61 1.36 -3.19
CA THR A 24 11.99 0.95 -3.46
C THR A 24 12.39 -0.31 -2.70
N ALA A 25 11.68 -0.63 -1.60
CA ALA A 25 11.79 -1.90 -0.91
C ALA A 25 10.46 -2.26 -0.23
N LEU A 26 10.22 -3.55 -0.05
CA LEU A 26 9.12 -4.08 0.73
C LEU A 26 9.61 -5.28 1.53
N THR A 27 9.40 -5.26 2.84
CA THR A 27 9.73 -6.37 3.71
C THR A 27 8.54 -6.66 4.60
N LEU A 28 8.18 -7.94 4.74
CA LEU A 28 7.17 -8.39 5.69
C LEU A 28 7.85 -9.26 6.73
N THR A 29 7.39 -9.18 7.97
CA THR A 29 7.94 -9.96 9.08
C THR A 29 6.80 -10.70 9.77
N GLY A 30 6.90 -12.03 9.78
CA GLY A 30 5.86 -12.94 10.27
C GLY A 30 6.45 -14.28 10.73
N ALA A 31 7.56 -14.22 11.48
CA ALA A 31 8.39 -15.36 11.93
C ALA A 31 9.05 -16.17 10.80
N THR A 32 8.31 -16.94 10.01
CA THR A 32 8.85 -17.84 8.96
C THR A 32 8.35 -17.52 7.55
N GLY A 33 7.52 -16.49 7.42
CA GLY A 33 6.93 -16.13 6.13
C GLY A 33 7.95 -15.69 5.08
N THR A 34 7.70 -16.04 3.83
CA THR A 34 8.54 -15.66 2.67
C THR A 34 7.73 -14.92 1.63
N LEU A 35 8.26 -13.81 1.11
CA LEU A 35 7.62 -13.04 0.05
C LEU A 35 7.96 -13.63 -1.32
N ALA A 36 6.94 -14.07 -2.05
CA ALA A 36 7.05 -14.63 -3.38
C ALA A 36 6.13 -13.86 -4.36
N PRO A 37 6.63 -13.40 -5.51
CA PRO A 37 8.04 -13.33 -5.90
C PRO A 37 8.84 -12.38 -5.01
N ALA A 38 10.18 -12.44 -5.08
CA ALA A 38 11.04 -11.46 -4.43
C ALA A 38 10.66 -10.04 -4.87
N PHE A 39 10.79 -9.08 -3.95
CA PHE A 39 10.39 -7.71 -4.24
C PHE A 39 11.11 -7.16 -5.47
N SER A 40 10.32 -6.58 -6.37
CA SER A 40 10.78 -5.91 -7.59
C SER A 40 9.83 -4.77 -7.89
N THR A 41 10.37 -3.59 -8.18
CA THR A 41 9.58 -2.37 -8.42
C THR A 41 8.64 -2.48 -9.63
N ALA A 42 8.87 -3.45 -10.52
CA ALA A 42 8.01 -3.74 -11.68
C ALA A 42 6.73 -4.51 -11.30
N LEU A 43 6.73 -5.17 -10.14
CA LEU A 43 5.61 -6.00 -9.69
C LEU A 43 4.73 -5.25 -8.69
N ARG A 44 3.44 -5.56 -8.72
CA ARG A 44 2.42 -4.96 -7.86
C ARG A 44 1.67 -5.98 -7.02
N SER A 45 1.86 -7.26 -7.29
CA SER A 45 1.18 -8.36 -6.61
C SER A 45 2.21 -9.31 -6.04
N TYR A 46 2.06 -9.62 -4.76
CA TYR A 46 2.91 -10.56 -4.04
C TYR A 46 2.09 -11.46 -3.15
N THR A 47 2.67 -12.58 -2.76
CA THR A 47 2.14 -13.48 -1.76
C THR A 47 3.20 -13.68 -0.68
N PHE A 48 2.83 -13.49 0.57
CA PHE A 48 3.66 -13.73 1.73
C PHE A 48 3.12 -14.98 2.43
N THR A 49 3.71 -16.12 2.10
CA THR A 49 3.24 -17.44 2.52
C THR A 49 4.04 -17.95 3.71
N GLY A 50 3.44 -18.84 4.50
CA GLY A 50 4.13 -19.56 5.57
C GLY A 50 4.26 -18.72 6.84
N VAL A 51 3.33 -17.80 7.09
CA VAL A 51 3.32 -17.02 8.33
C VAL A 51 2.79 -17.88 9.47
N THR A 52 3.68 -18.30 10.36
CA THR A 52 3.31 -19.08 11.56
C THR A 52 2.96 -18.21 12.77
N ALA A 53 3.29 -16.92 12.71
CA ALA A 53 2.97 -15.98 13.78
C ALA A 53 1.49 -15.56 13.74
N SER A 54 0.90 -15.31 14.92
CA SER A 54 -0.45 -14.75 15.05
C SER A 54 -0.54 -13.27 14.64
N THR A 55 0.61 -12.64 14.38
CA THR A 55 0.72 -11.27 13.90
C THR A 55 1.84 -11.14 12.89
N PHE A 56 1.69 -10.21 11.96
CA PHE A 56 2.77 -9.80 11.06
C PHE A 56 2.87 -8.28 10.97
N THR A 57 4.01 -7.79 10.52
CA THR A 57 4.24 -6.36 10.25
C THR A 57 4.70 -6.17 8.82
N VAL A 58 4.40 -5.00 8.28
CA VAL A 58 4.75 -4.60 6.92
C VAL A 58 5.67 -3.39 6.99
N THR A 59 6.83 -3.49 6.36
CA THR A 59 7.85 -2.43 6.29
C THR A 59 8.04 -2.03 4.83
N PRO A 60 7.24 -1.08 4.32
CA PRO A 60 7.41 -0.52 3.00
C PRO A 60 8.41 0.65 3.00
N THR A 61 9.22 0.75 1.96
CA THR A 61 10.18 1.84 1.78
C THR A 61 9.91 2.54 0.45
N ALA A 62 9.79 3.86 0.49
CA ALA A 62 9.67 4.73 -0.67
C ALA A 62 10.35 6.09 -0.42
N ALA A 63 10.82 6.75 -1.48
CA ALA A 63 11.53 8.02 -1.37
C ALA A 63 10.54 9.20 -1.31
N SER A 64 10.28 9.78 -0.13
CA SER A 64 9.40 10.94 0.04
C SER A 64 7.95 10.74 -0.43
N HIS A 65 7.39 9.55 -0.22
CA HIS A 65 5.99 9.21 -0.54
C HIS A 65 5.14 9.10 0.72
N THR A 66 3.83 9.29 0.57
CA THR A 66 2.83 8.91 1.58
C THR A 66 2.40 7.46 1.32
N ILE A 67 2.55 6.58 2.32
CA ILE A 67 2.19 5.17 2.20
C ILE A 67 0.98 4.89 3.08
N LYS A 68 -0.14 4.50 2.48
CA LYS A 68 -1.36 4.12 3.20
C LYS A 68 -1.48 2.61 3.20
N LEU A 69 -1.65 2.03 4.39
CA LEU A 69 -1.83 0.60 4.58
C LEU A 69 -3.30 0.29 4.79
N TYR A 70 -3.80 -0.65 4.00
CA TYR A 70 -5.13 -1.23 4.15
C TYR A 70 -5.00 -2.73 4.34
N VAL A 71 -5.90 -3.31 5.12
CA VAL A 71 -6.01 -4.74 5.34
C VAL A 71 -7.46 -5.13 5.09
N ASP A 72 -7.69 -6.03 4.14
CA ASP A 72 -9.01 -6.46 3.69
C ASP A 72 -9.91 -5.27 3.29
N GLY A 73 -9.30 -4.22 2.72
CA GLY A 73 -9.98 -2.99 2.31
C GLY A 73 -10.20 -1.96 3.42
N VAL A 74 -9.91 -2.29 4.67
CA VAL A 74 -10.02 -1.36 5.81
C VAL A 74 -8.72 -0.58 5.97
N PHE A 75 -8.80 0.75 6.06
CA PHE A 75 -7.64 1.59 6.35
C PHE A 75 -7.12 1.30 7.76
N VAL A 76 -5.85 0.93 7.87
CA VAL A 76 -5.20 0.65 9.15
C VAL A 76 -4.43 1.88 9.61
N GLU A 77 -3.48 2.34 8.80
CA GLU A 77 -2.63 3.48 9.17
C GLU A 77 -1.87 4.07 7.96
N ASN A 78 -1.21 5.21 8.19
CA ASN A 78 -0.19 5.72 7.28
C ASN A 78 1.18 5.20 7.77
N VAL A 79 1.83 4.38 6.97
CA VAL A 79 3.10 3.77 7.34
C VAL A 79 4.24 4.72 6.99
N THR A 80 5.12 4.97 7.96
CA THR A 80 6.34 5.74 7.73
C THR A 80 7.30 4.91 6.88
N SER A 81 7.83 5.51 5.82
CA SER A 81 8.81 4.84 4.93
C SER A 81 9.99 4.26 5.72
N GLY A 82 10.29 2.99 5.51
CA GLY A 82 11.37 2.26 6.18
C GLY A 82 11.09 1.87 7.64
N SER A 83 9.90 2.18 8.17
CA SER A 83 9.46 1.71 9.50
C SER A 83 8.41 0.61 9.37
N ALA A 84 8.45 -0.32 10.32
CA ALA A 84 7.44 -1.36 10.42
C ALA A 84 6.07 -0.74 10.78
N SER A 85 5.02 -1.31 10.20
CA SER A 85 3.64 -1.04 10.57
C SER A 85 3.34 -1.48 12.01
N SER A 86 2.20 -1.05 12.53
CA SER A 86 1.54 -1.71 13.66
C SER A 86 1.36 -3.21 13.37
N ALA A 87 1.37 -4.03 14.43
CA ALA A 87 1.17 -5.47 14.30
C ALA A 87 -0.24 -5.79 13.82
N ILE A 88 -0.36 -6.50 12.70
CA ILE A 88 -1.61 -6.90 12.08
C ILE A 88 -1.89 -8.34 12.50
N SER A 89 -3.05 -8.60 13.10
CA SER A 89 -3.45 -9.96 13.49
C SER A 89 -3.72 -10.84 12.28
N LEU A 90 -3.16 -12.05 12.30
CA LEU A 90 -3.38 -13.10 11.33
C LEU A 90 -3.96 -14.32 12.06
N THR A 91 -5.06 -14.84 11.52
CA THR A 91 -5.64 -16.11 12.01
C THR A 91 -5.08 -17.23 11.15
N THR A 92 -4.57 -18.28 11.78
CA THR A 92 -4.01 -19.44 11.07
C THR A 92 -5.04 -20.00 10.09
N GLY A 93 -4.65 -20.19 8.83
CA GLY A 93 -5.53 -20.69 7.76
C GLY A 93 -6.46 -19.65 7.15
N VAL A 94 -6.36 -18.37 7.53
CA VAL A 94 -7.11 -17.26 6.94
C VAL A 94 -6.14 -16.31 6.24
N SER A 95 -6.26 -16.22 4.92
CA SER A 95 -5.47 -15.25 4.16
C SER A 95 -5.99 -13.83 4.35
N LYS A 96 -5.09 -12.85 4.41
CA LYS A 96 -5.43 -11.42 4.43
C LYS A 96 -4.90 -10.70 3.21
N LEU A 97 -5.70 -9.79 2.67
CA LEU A 97 -5.27 -8.91 1.58
C LEU A 97 -4.73 -7.60 2.15
N VAL A 98 -3.42 -7.47 2.14
CA VAL A 98 -2.74 -6.22 2.47
C VAL A 98 -2.62 -5.37 1.20
N THR A 99 -3.08 -4.13 1.26
CA THR A 99 -2.99 -3.17 0.16
C THR A 99 -2.21 -1.94 0.61
N LEU A 100 -1.11 -1.67 -0.06
CA LEU A 100 -0.29 -0.49 0.15
C LEU A 100 -0.54 0.50 -0.99
N VAL A 101 -1.09 1.67 -0.65
CA VAL A 101 -1.27 2.77 -1.61
C VAL A 101 -0.17 3.78 -1.39
N VAL A 102 0.74 3.86 -2.35
CA VAL A 102 1.93 4.71 -2.32
C VAL A 102 1.68 5.91 -3.21
N ASN A 103 1.59 7.08 -2.60
CA ASN A 103 1.30 8.32 -3.29
C ASN A 103 2.48 9.28 -3.21
N GLU A 104 2.87 9.81 -4.38
CA GLU A 104 3.80 10.93 -4.51
C GLU A 104 2.99 12.19 -4.84
N THR A 105 3.34 13.31 -4.23
CA THR A 105 2.66 14.58 -4.50
C THR A 105 2.74 14.93 -5.99
N GLY A 106 1.58 15.12 -6.62
CA GLY A 106 1.51 15.44 -8.05
C GLY A 106 1.81 14.26 -8.97
N LYS A 107 1.69 13.01 -8.52
CA LYS A 107 1.73 11.83 -9.39
C LYS A 107 0.58 10.87 -9.11
N THR A 108 0.30 10.00 -10.07
CA THR A 108 -0.69 8.92 -9.88
C THR A 108 -0.15 7.92 -8.86
N ALA A 109 -0.95 7.61 -7.84
CA ALA A 109 -0.59 6.65 -6.81
C ALA A 109 -0.38 5.25 -7.39
N ILE A 110 0.53 4.49 -6.78
CA ILE A 110 0.75 3.08 -7.09
C ILE A 110 0.24 2.23 -5.95
N THR A 111 -0.53 1.20 -6.30
CA THR A 111 -1.05 0.22 -5.35
C THR A 111 -0.25 -1.07 -5.44
N TYR A 112 0.13 -1.61 -4.29
CA TYR A 112 0.72 -2.93 -4.14
C TYR A 112 -0.23 -3.81 -3.33
N ASN A 113 -0.50 -5.01 -3.83
CA ASN A 113 -1.37 -6.01 -3.22
C ASN A 113 -0.50 -7.16 -2.74
N ILE A 114 -0.63 -7.50 -1.46
CA ILE A 114 0.09 -8.59 -0.83
C ILE A 114 -0.95 -9.50 -0.18
N ILE A 115 -1.02 -10.74 -0.63
CA ILE A 115 -1.80 -11.78 0.05
C ILE A 115 -0.90 -12.37 1.12
N VAL A 116 -1.37 -12.42 2.36
CA VAL A 116 -0.65 -12.99 3.48
C VAL A 116 -1.37 -14.26 3.92
N ASP A 117 -0.67 -15.39 4.01
CA ASP A 117 -1.20 -16.71 4.38
C ASP A 117 -0.28 -17.53 5.29
#